data_AF-A0A522DUA7-F1
#
_entry.id   AF-A0A522DUA7-F1
#
_cell.length_a   1.000
_cell.length_b   1.000
_cell.length_c   1.000
_cell.angle_alpha   90.00
_cell.angle_beta   90.00
_cell.angle_gamma   90.00
#
_symmetry.space_group_name_H-M   'P 1'
#
loop_
_entity.id
_entity.type
_entity.pdbx_description
1 polymer ?
#
loop_
_entity_poly.entity_id
_entity_poly.type
_entity_poly.pdbx_seq_one_letter_code
_entity_poly.pdbx_strand_id
1 'polypeptide(L)'
;RVLVQSTVSAPRFAVGMMASEELARLDLAAEELLDSVATGKTKLPLDPKTASIAASLATELRLHLIEGRRETWLYHAITESDLLGKAVTLTDKASLAGLLDPQQRDGLLSTAWLLVSDASTKGNATVNLTIGPATDSVETPNGRKITIPISLETTGVARNRVDPATWEAIRKVGQYSDSTQNSSLRVDIECLVDNPADQ
;
A
#
# COMPACT_ATOMS: atom_id res chain seq x y z
N ARG A 1 7.26 12.35 -13.61
CA ARG A 1 7.98 11.12 -13.18
C ARG A 1 8.31 11.07 -11.68
N VAL A 2 7.93 12.09 -10.87
CA VAL A 2 8.35 12.23 -9.46
C VAL A 2 7.42 11.50 -8.44
N LEU A 3 6.15 11.28 -8.79
CA LEU A 3 5.16 10.69 -7.87
C LEU A 3 5.40 9.20 -7.57
N VAL A 4 5.83 8.41 -8.57
CA VAL A 4 6.00 6.95 -8.43
C VAL A 4 7.20 6.56 -7.56
N GLN A 5 8.27 7.37 -7.55
CA GLN A 5 9.41 7.10 -6.66
C GLN A 5 9.09 7.42 -5.19
N SER A 6 8.10 8.29 -4.94
CA SER A 6 7.78 8.75 -3.58
C SER A 6 6.99 7.71 -2.78
N THR A 7 6.25 6.81 -3.43
CA THR A 7 5.47 5.75 -2.77
C THR A 7 6.29 4.52 -2.38
N VAL A 8 7.42 4.27 -3.05
CA VAL A 8 8.30 3.12 -2.75
C VAL A 8 8.98 3.30 -1.38
N SER A 9 9.34 4.53 -1.03
CA SER A 9 9.93 4.87 0.27
C SER A 9 8.90 5.22 1.37
N ALA A 10 7.60 5.10 1.07
CA ALA A 10 6.55 5.45 2.02
C ALA A 10 6.57 4.52 3.25
N PRO A 11 6.07 4.96 4.41
CA PRO A 11 5.87 4.06 5.56
C PRO A 11 4.99 2.84 5.20
N ARG A 12 5.12 1.74 5.97
CA ARG A 12 4.38 0.46 5.73
C ARG A 12 2.89 0.69 5.48
N PHE A 13 2.36 1.57 6.30
CA PHE A 13 1.04 2.16 6.20
C PHE A 13 1.20 3.59 5.73
N ALA A 14 0.37 4.00 4.79
CA ALA A 14 0.34 5.38 4.35
C ALA A 14 -1.10 5.87 4.42
N VAL A 15 -1.24 7.18 4.47
CA VAL A 15 -2.54 7.85 4.33
C VAL A 15 -2.51 8.48 2.95
N GLY A 16 -3.58 8.35 2.16
CA GLY A 16 -3.64 8.91 0.81
C GLY A 16 -3.46 10.43 0.85
N MET A 17 -3.00 11.06 -0.24
CA MET A 17 -2.61 12.48 -0.21
C MET A 17 -3.68 13.40 0.39
N MET A 18 -4.95 13.21 0.02
CA MET A 18 -6.06 14.02 0.58
C MET A 18 -6.33 13.75 2.07
N ALA A 19 -6.23 12.50 2.51
CA ALA A 19 -6.40 12.15 3.91
C ALA A 19 -5.16 12.55 4.75
N SER A 20 -3.98 12.67 4.13
CA SER A 20 -2.77 13.23 4.75
C SER A 20 -2.89 14.73 4.97
N GLU A 21 -3.48 15.48 4.03
CA GLU A 21 -3.77 16.90 4.20
C GLU A 21 -4.81 17.15 5.30
N GLU A 22 -5.87 16.33 5.34
CA GLU A 22 -6.88 16.42 6.41
C GLU A 22 -6.30 16.07 7.77
N LEU A 23 -5.47 15.02 7.87
CA LEU A 23 -4.78 14.65 9.10
C LEU A 23 -3.86 15.77 9.58
N ALA A 24 -3.10 16.41 8.69
CA ALA A 24 -2.26 17.55 9.03
C ALA A 24 -3.07 18.76 9.54
N ARG A 25 -4.25 19.00 8.97
CA ARG A 25 -5.16 20.05 9.44
C ARG A 25 -5.70 19.75 10.84
N LEU A 26 -6.07 18.50 11.10
CA LEU A 26 -6.55 18.05 12.41
C LEU A 26 -5.44 18.11 13.47
N ASP A 27 -4.22 17.72 13.11
CA ASP A 27 -3.06 17.78 14.00
C ASP A 27 -2.75 19.24 14.40
N LEU A 28 -2.70 20.15 13.43
CA LEU A 28 -2.52 21.58 13.69
C LEU A 28 -3.61 22.14 14.62
N ALA A 29 -4.87 21.79 14.40
CA ALA A 29 -5.96 22.22 15.27
C ALA A 29 -5.81 21.68 16.71
N ALA A 30 -5.21 20.49 16.87
CA ALA A 30 -4.98 19.89 18.17
C ALA A 30 -3.81 20.58 18.88
N GLU A 31 -2.73 20.85 18.14
CA GLU A 31 -1.59 21.63 18.63
C GLU A 31 -2.02 23.02 19.09
N GLU A 32 -2.80 23.76 18.30
CA GLU A 32 -3.29 25.10 18.66
C GLU A 32 -4.16 25.08 19.93
N LEU A 33 -4.99 24.05 20.09
CA LEU A 33 -5.80 23.88 21.29
C LEU A 33 -4.93 23.58 22.52
N LEU A 34 -3.96 22.67 22.38
CA LEU A 34 -3.03 22.31 23.45
C LEU A 34 -2.14 23.49 23.85
N ASP A 35 -1.63 24.24 22.88
CA ASP A 35 -0.83 25.45 23.09
C ASP A 35 -1.65 26.55 23.79
N SER A 36 -2.92 26.72 23.41
CA SER A 36 -3.82 27.67 24.07
C SER A 36 -4.07 27.30 25.54
N VAL A 37 -4.13 26.01 25.88
CA VAL A 37 -4.21 25.55 27.28
C VAL A 37 -2.87 25.75 28.00
N ALA A 38 -1.76 25.41 27.37
CA ALA A 38 -0.42 25.51 27.95
C ALA A 38 0.00 26.96 28.26
N THR A 39 -0.37 27.91 27.39
CA THR A 39 -0.13 29.34 27.56
C THR A 39 -1.14 30.02 28.49
N GLY A 40 -2.16 29.30 28.96
CA GLY A 40 -3.21 29.81 29.85
C GLY A 40 -4.24 30.70 29.17
N LYS A 41 -4.20 30.83 27.83
CA LYS A 41 -5.21 31.52 27.02
C LYS A 41 -6.58 30.86 27.14
N THR A 42 -6.59 29.54 27.21
CA THR A 42 -7.75 28.71 27.55
C THR A 42 -7.59 28.20 28.97
N LYS A 43 -8.51 28.59 29.87
CA LYS A 43 -8.45 28.16 31.27
C LYS A 43 -9.04 26.76 31.42
N LEU A 44 -8.46 26.00 32.35
CA LEU A 44 -9.04 24.75 32.83
C LEU A 44 -9.90 25.02 34.08
N PRO A 45 -11.02 24.29 34.26
CA PRO A 45 -11.61 23.33 33.31
C PRO A 45 -12.13 24.01 32.04
N LEU A 46 -12.08 23.29 30.92
CA LEU A 46 -12.56 23.80 29.62
C LEU A 46 -14.04 24.18 29.71
N ASP A 47 -14.43 25.25 29.03
CA ASP A 47 -15.84 25.56 28.85
C ASP A 47 -16.52 24.50 27.97
N PRO A 48 -17.84 24.31 28.08
CA PRO A 48 -18.56 23.25 27.37
C PRO A 48 -18.36 23.26 25.84
N LYS A 49 -18.21 24.43 25.23
CA LYS A 49 -18.03 24.55 23.78
C LYS A 49 -16.64 24.08 23.37
N THR A 50 -15.61 24.54 24.07
CA THR A 50 -14.21 24.13 23.81
C THR A 50 -14.01 22.64 24.11
N ALA A 51 -14.61 22.12 25.18
CA ALA A 51 -14.59 20.69 25.50
C ALA A 51 -15.25 19.85 24.39
N SER A 52 -16.36 20.31 23.81
CA SER A 52 -17.00 19.62 22.68
C SER A 52 -16.10 19.59 21.44
N ILE A 53 -15.44 20.71 21.12
CA ILE A 53 -14.51 20.78 19.98
C ILE A 53 -13.33 19.82 20.18
N ALA A 54 -12.75 19.81 21.38
CA ALA A 54 -11.67 18.90 21.74
C ALA A 54 -12.06 17.42 21.57
N ALA A 55 -13.28 17.06 22.00
CA ALA A 55 -13.79 15.70 21.88
C ALA A 55 -14.02 15.29 20.41
N SER A 56 -14.56 16.18 19.58
CA SER A 56 -14.70 15.94 18.13
C SER A 56 -13.34 15.73 17.47
N LEU A 57 -12.38 16.61 17.76
CA LEU A 57 -11.04 16.54 17.19
C LEU A 57 -10.32 15.23 17.57
N ALA A 58 -10.38 14.84 18.84
CA ALA A 58 -9.83 13.57 19.30
C ALA A 58 -10.49 12.36 18.61
N THR A 59 -11.79 12.44 18.35
CA THR A 59 -12.53 11.38 17.65
C THR A 59 -12.09 11.28 16.19
N GLU A 60 -11.99 12.39 15.48
CA GLU A 60 -11.57 12.45 14.08
C GLU A 60 -10.13 11.99 13.90
N LEU A 61 -9.20 12.44 14.75
CA LEU A 61 -7.81 11.95 14.76
C LEU A 61 -7.76 10.43 14.99
N ARG A 62 -8.55 9.90 15.93
CA ARG A 62 -8.60 8.46 16.20
C ARG A 62 -9.09 7.67 14.99
N LEU A 63 -10.10 8.17 14.27
CA LEU A 63 -10.63 7.52 13.08
C LEU A 63 -9.60 7.49 11.95
N HIS A 64 -8.95 8.62 11.66
CA HIS A 64 -7.89 8.68 10.65
C HIS A 64 -6.70 7.79 11.00
N LEU A 65 -6.32 7.71 12.28
CA LEU A 65 -5.29 6.79 12.75
C LEU A 65 -5.69 5.31 12.65
N ILE A 66 -6.99 4.97 12.62
CA ILE A 66 -7.46 3.60 12.40
C ILE A 66 -7.49 3.28 10.90
N GLU A 67 -7.95 4.22 10.08
CA GLU A 67 -8.01 4.08 8.62
C GLU A 67 -6.62 3.98 8.01
N GLY A 68 -5.69 4.84 8.44
CA GLY A 68 -4.28 4.77 8.04
C GLY A 68 -3.62 3.43 8.35
N ARG A 69 -4.13 2.64 9.32
CA ARG A 69 -3.59 1.29 9.63
C ARG A 69 -4.11 0.19 8.73
N ARG A 70 -4.99 0.49 7.78
CA ARG A 70 -5.59 -0.49 6.87
C ARG A 70 -5.10 -0.34 5.45
N GLU A 71 -4.76 0.89 5.06
CA GLU A 71 -4.32 1.20 3.71
C GLU A 71 -2.78 1.17 3.62
N THR A 72 -2.28 0.36 2.68
CA THR A 72 -0.83 0.22 2.45
C THR A 72 -0.38 1.18 1.35
N TRP A 73 0.93 1.40 1.25
CA TRP A 73 1.53 2.15 0.13
C TRP A 73 1.03 1.67 -1.24
N LEU A 74 0.78 0.37 -1.40
CA LEU A 74 0.34 -0.25 -2.65
C LEU A 74 -1.09 0.14 -3.01
N TYR A 75 -1.97 0.22 -2.00
CA TYR A 75 -3.34 0.69 -2.19
C TYR A 75 -3.34 2.12 -2.75
N HIS A 76 -2.59 3.02 -2.13
CA HIS A 76 -2.49 4.41 -2.59
C HIS A 76 -1.83 4.54 -3.97
N ALA A 77 -0.74 3.81 -4.20
CA ALA A 77 -0.05 3.82 -5.49
C ALA A 77 -0.96 3.37 -6.65
N ILE A 78 -1.92 2.47 -6.39
CA ILE A 78 -2.91 2.02 -7.37
C ILE A 78 -4.05 3.04 -7.50
N THR A 79 -4.69 3.43 -6.39
CA THR A 79 -5.91 4.27 -6.42
C THR A 79 -5.63 5.70 -6.90
N GLU A 80 -4.46 6.25 -6.61
CA GLU A 80 -4.06 7.60 -7.02
C GLU A 80 -3.48 7.64 -8.45
N SER A 81 -3.24 6.48 -9.07
CA SER A 81 -2.68 6.40 -10.42
C SER A 81 -3.78 6.43 -11.48
N ASP A 82 -3.71 7.41 -12.39
CA ASP A 82 -4.62 7.54 -13.54
C ASP A 82 -4.68 6.28 -14.43
N LEU A 83 -3.57 5.53 -14.48
CA LEU A 83 -3.43 4.31 -15.26
C LEU A 83 -3.85 3.08 -14.45
N LEU A 84 -3.27 2.90 -13.25
CA LEU A 84 -3.48 1.68 -12.48
C LEU A 84 -4.87 1.63 -11.85
N GLY A 85 -5.40 2.75 -11.38
CA GLY A 85 -6.70 2.81 -10.69
C GLY A 85 -7.90 2.37 -11.54
N LYS A 86 -7.74 2.34 -12.87
CA LYS A 86 -8.78 1.89 -13.82
C LYS A 86 -8.64 0.43 -14.24
N ALA A 87 -7.46 -0.16 -14.06
CA ALA A 87 -7.10 -1.45 -14.65
C ALA A 87 -6.68 -2.50 -13.61
N VAL A 88 -6.30 -2.07 -12.40
CA VAL A 88 -5.82 -2.95 -11.34
C VAL A 88 -6.84 -3.07 -10.22
N THR A 89 -7.22 -4.30 -9.89
CA THR A 89 -8.01 -4.61 -8.70
C THR A 89 -7.08 -5.18 -7.62
N LEU A 90 -6.97 -4.51 -6.48
CA LEU A 90 -6.13 -4.95 -5.35
C LEU A 90 -6.96 -5.67 -4.28
N THR A 91 -6.49 -6.85 -3.84
CA THR A 91 -6.96 -7.55 -2.65
C THR A 91 -5.80 -7.71 -1.66
N ASP A 92 -5.77 -6.89 -0.60
CA ASP A 92 -4.78 -6.98 0.49
C ASP A 92 -5.48 -6.87 1.86
N LYS A 93 -6.16 -7.94 2.27
CA LYS A 93 -7.03 -7.92 3.46
C LYS A 93 -6.30 -7.73 4.78
N ALA A 94 -5.04 -8.15 4.85
CA ALA A 94 -4.21 -8.10 6.04
C ALA A 94 -3.15 -7.00 5.96
N SER A 95 -3.24 -6.13 4.96
CA SER A 95 -2.29 -5.02 4.73
C SER A 95 -0.83 -5.49 4.65
N LEU A 96 -0.62 -6.70 4.14
CA LEU A 96 0.68 -7.39 4.09
C LEU A 96 1.61 -6.75 3.06
N ALA A 97 1.08 -6.02 2.07
CA ALA A 97 1.91 -5.25 1.15
C ALA A 97 2.80 -4.25 1.89
N GLY A 98 2.39 -3.77 3.07
CA GLY A 98 3.18 -2.86 3.91
C GLY A 98 4.51 -3.47 4.38
N LEU A 99 4.61 -4.79 4.47
CA LEU A 99 5.80 -5.50 4.94
C LEU A 99 6.90 -5.65 3.89
N LEU A 100 6.59 -5.44 2.61
CA LEU A 100 7.56 -5.52 1.53
C LEU A 100 8.68 -4.50 1.73
N ASP A 101 9.91 -4.88 1.40
CA ASP A 101 11.07 -4.00 1.40
C ASP A 101 11.06 -3.07 0.17
N PRO A 102 11.88 -2.00 0.15
CA PRO A 102 11.89 -1.04 -0.96
C PRO A 102 12.13 -1.65 -2.35
N GLN A 103 12.95 -2.70 -2.47
CA GLN A 103 13.21 -3.36 -3.75
C GLN A 103 11.98 -4.17 -4.21
N GLN A 104 11.33 -4.87 -3.29
CA GLN A 104 10.11 -5.63 -3.57
C GLN A 104 8.95 -4.71 -3.96
N ARG A 105 8.84 -3.55 -3.31
CA ARG A 105 7.83 -2.53 -3.64
C ARG A 105 8.02 -1.97 -5.05
N ASP A 106 9.25 -1.59 -5.40
CA ASP A 106 9.61 -1.14 -6.75
C ASP A 106 9.28 -2.21 -7.81
N GLY A 107 9.67 -3.46 -7.54
CA GLY A 107 9.40 -4.59 -8.42
C GLY A 107 7.91 -4.82 -8.64
N LEU A 108 7.11 -4.79 -7.56
CA LEU A 108 5.68 -5.07 -7.63
C LEU A 108 4.92 -3.97 -8.37
N LEU A 109 5.25 -2.71 -8.08
CA LEU A 109 4.62 -1.57 -8.75
C LEU A 109 5.02 -1.51 -10.23
N SER A 110 6.29 -1.76 -10.54
CA SER A 110 6.78 -1.85 -11.92
C SER A 110 6.08 -2.98 -12.69
N THR A 111 5.91 -4.14 -12.07
CA THR A 111 5.20 -5.28 -12.67
C THR A 111 3.77 -4.91 -13.02
N ALA A 112 3.01 -4.36 -12.06
CA ALA A 112 1.63 -3.94 -12.30
C ALA A 112 1.55 -2.88 -13.41
N TRP A 113 2.47 -1.92 -13.42
CA TRP A 113 2.53 -0.87 -14.43
C TRP A 113 2.83 -1.42 -15.82
N LEU A 114 3.85 -2.27 -15.98
CA LEU A 114 4.25 -2.84 -17.26
C LEU A 114 3.16 -3.74 -17.85
N LEU A 115 2.53 -4.58 -17.02
CA LEU A 115 1.42 -5.43 -17.44
C LEU A 115 0.23 -4.62 -17.95
N VAL A 116 -0.09 -3.50 -17.30
CA VAL A 116 -1.17 -2.60 -17.75
C VAL A 116 -0.75 -1.79 -18.97
N SER A 117 0.49 -1.29 -19.04
CA SER A 117 0.96 -0.48 -20.16
C SER A 117 1.02 -1.29 -21.46
N ASP A 118 1.59 -2.49 -21.42
CA ASP A 118 1.69 -3.35 -22.60
C ASP A 118 0.32 -3.79 -23.11
N ALA A 119 -0.60 -4.06 -22.18
CA ALA A 119 -1.99 -4.35 -22.47
C ALA A 119 -2.75 -3.18 -23.08
N SER A 120 -2.58 -1.97 -22.55
CA SER A 120 -3.34 -0.78 -22.93
C SER A 120 -3.18 -0.41 -24.40
N THR A 121 -2.03 -0.74 -25.01
CA THR A 121 -1.78 -0.57 -26.44
C THR A 121 -2.62 -1.47 -27.34
N LYS A 122 -3.24 -2.54 -26.82
CA LYS A 122 -3.86 -3.61 -27.63
C LYS A 122 -5.20 -4.15 -27.10
N GLY A 123 -5.76 -3.60 -26.00
CA GLY A 123 -7.10 -3.94 -25.49
C GLY A 123 -7.37 -3.51 -24.03
N ASN A 124 -8.58 -3.77 -23.53
CA ASN A 124 -9.00 -3.53 -22.13
C ASN A 124 -8.50 -4.63 -21.19
N ALA A 125 -7.17 -4.86 -21.08
CA ALA A 125 -6.71 -5.81 -20.08
C ALA A 125 -6.81 -5.23 -18.67
N THR A 126 -7.11 -6.10 -17.73
CA THR A 126 -7.13 -5.81 -16.30
C THR A 126 -6.15 -6.72 -15.59
N VAL A 127 -5.70 -6.30 -14.40
CA VAL A 127 -4.84 -7.07 -13.51
C VAL A 127 -5.52 -7.20 -12.17
N ASN A 128 -5.74 -8.44 -11.72
CA ASN A 128 -6.16 -8.74 -10.36
C ASN A 128 -4.89 -9.06 -9.56
N LEU A 129 -4.59 -8.22 -8.58
CA LEU A 129 -3.46 -8.37 -7.68
C LEU A 129 -3.97 -8.78 -6.30
N THR A 130 -3.58 -9.97 -5.83
CA THR A 130 -3.98 -10.48 -4.51
C THR A 130 -2.76 -10.74 -3.66
N ILE A 131 -2.77 -10.22 -2.44
CA ILE A 131 -1.79 -10.46 -1.39
C ILE A 131 -2.40 -11.48 -0.43
N GLY A 132 -1.94 -12.71 -0.53
CA GLY A 132 -2.46 -13.85 0.24
C GLY A 132 -1.88 -13.91 1.65
N PRO A 133 -2.47 -14.75 2.52
CA PRO A 133 -2.08 -14.80 3.92
C PRO A 133 -0.61 -15.19 4.04
N ALA A 134 0.11 -14.52 4.94
CA ALA A 134 1.48 -14.88 5.25
C ALA A 134 1.55 -16.33 5.74
N THR A 135 2.58 -17.05 5.33
CA THR A 135 2.89 -18.39 5.86
C THR A 135 3.44 -18.29 7.28
N ASP A 136 3.60 -19.45 7.91
CA ASP A 136 4.36 -19.56 9.14
C ASP A 136 5.79 -19.03 8.98
N SER A 137 6.35 -18.58 10.10
CA SER A 137 7.70 -18.03 10.15
C SER A 137 8.74 -19.11 9.91
N VAL A 138 9.70 -18.81 9.04
CA VAL A 138 10.85 -19.66 8.74
C VAL A 138 12.11 -19.01 9.30
N GLU A 139 12.91 -19.80 10.00
CA GLU A 139 14.19 -19.36 10.51
C GLU A 139 15.21 -19.31 9.36
N THR A 140 15.84 -18.14 9.17
CA THR A 140 16.86 -17.94 8.15
C THR A 140 18.15 -17.43 8.80
N PRO A 141 19.32 -17.53 8.12
CA PRO A 141 20.57 -16.99 8.65
C PRO A 141 20.52 -15.49 8.99
N ASN A 142 19.55 -14.76 8.43
CA ASN A 142 19.37 -13.31 8.58
C ASN A 142 18.19 -12.95 9.50
N GLY A 143 17.67 -13.89 10.29
CA GLY A 143 16.51 -13.68 11.18
C GLY A 143 15.27 -14.49 10.76
N ARG A 144 14.16 -14.34 11.50
CA ARG A 144 12.90 -15.01 11.10
C ARG A 144 12.24 -14.22 9.98
N LYS A 145 11.92 -14.93 8.92
CA LYS A 145 11.21 -14.39 7.77
C LYS A 145 9.87 -15.07 7.61
N ILE A 146 8.93 -14.39 6.96
CA ILE A 146 7.63 -14.95 6.56
C ILE A 146 7.52 -14.86 5.05
N THR A 147 6.83 -15.82 4.43
CA THR A 147 6.53 -15.78 3.01
C THR A 147 5.13 -15.21 2.83
N ILE A 148 5.02 -14.17 2.01
CA ILE A 148 3.76 -13.58 1.57
C ILE A 148 3.52 -14.05 0.13
N PRO A 149 2.51 -14.91 -0.12
CA PRO A 149 2.13 -15.26 -1.48
C PRO A 149 1.45 -14.07 -2.15
N ILE A 150 1.93 -13.71 -3.33
CA ILE A 150 1.36 -12.64 -4.17
C ILE A 150 0.94 -13.28 -5.49
N SER A 151 -0.34 -13.20 -5.83
CA SER A 151 -0.84 -13.69 -7.12
C SER A 151 -1.28 -12.53 -8.01
N LEU A 152 -0.79 -12.53 -9.24
CA LEU A 152 -1.22 -11.64 -10.32
C LEU A 152 -1.98 -12.45 -11.37
N GLU A 153 -3.20 -12.05 -11.68
CA GLU A 153 -3.98 -12.62 -12.77
C GLU A 153 -4.37 -11.51 -13.74
N THR A 154 -4.05 -11.70 -15.01
CA THR A 154 -4.38 -10.74 -16.06
C THR A 154 -5.60 -11.17 -16.84
N THR A 155 -6.27 -10.25 -17.53
CA THR A 155 -7.32 -10.59 -18.51
C THR A 155 -6.84 -10.31 -19.92
N GLY A 156 -6.69 -11.34 -20.76
CA GLY A 156 -6.37 -11.17 -22.19
C GLY A 156 -4.90 -10.87 -22.51
N VAL A 157 -4.00 -11.02 -21.54
CA VAL A 157 -2.54 -10.96 -21.74
C VAL A 157 -1.98 -12.38 -21.69
N ALA A 158 -1.51 -12.90 -22.82
CA ALA A 158 -0.83 -14.19 -22.86
C ALA A 158 0.65 -14.04 -22.46
N ARG A 159 1.24 -15.07 -21.82
CA ARG A 159 2.64 -15.09 -21.37
C ARG A 159 3.65 -14.67 -22.45
N ASN A 160 3.48 -15.15 -23.68
CA ASN A 160 4.39 -14.84 -24.79
C ASN A 160 4.37 -13.36 -25.23
N ARG A 161 3.41 -12.58 -24.74
CA ARG A 161 3.30 -11.14 -25.01
C ARG A 161 3.89 -10.28 -23.90
N VAL A 162 4.31 -10.89 -22.80
CA VAL A 162 4.92 -10.19 -21.68
C VAL A 162 6.37 -9.88 -22.03
N ASP A 163 6.74 -8.61 -21.96
CA ASP A 163 8.09 -8.19 -22.27
C ASP A 163 9.14 -8.71 -21.25
N PRO A 164 10.43 -8.76 -21.61
CA PRO A 164 11.48 -9.16 -20.68
C PRO A 164 11.57 -8.28 -19.43
N ALA A 165 11.26 -6.98 -19.54
CA ALA A 165 11.35 -6.04 -18.43
C ALA A 165 10.35 -6.36 -17.31
N THR A 166 9.16 -6.85 -17.67
CA THR A 166 8.13 -7.30 -16.73
C THR A 166 8.62 -8.51 -15.94
N TRP A 167 9.29 -9.47 -16.60
CA TRP A 167 9.87 -10.63 -15.90
C TRP A 167 11.01 -10.23 -14.96
N GLU A 168 11.84 -9.26 -15.34
CA GLU A 168 12.85 -8.70 -14.43
C GLU A 168 12.21 -8.01 -13.23
N ALA A 169 11.12 -7.26 -13.44
CA ALA A 169 10.37 -6.62 -12.35
C ALA A 169 9.76 -7.64 -11.39
N ILE A 170 9.16 -8.72 -11.91
CA ILE A 170 8.62 -9.83 -11.11
C ILE A 170 9.72 -10.46 -10.25
N ARG A 171 10.91 -10.69 -10.82
CA ARG A 171 12.03 -11.31 -10.10
C ARG A 171 12.55 -10.46 -8.94
N LYS A 172 12.39 -9.14 -8.99
CA LYS A 172 12.73 -8.26 -7.84
C LYS A 172 11.79 -8.46 -6.65
N VAL A 173 10.57 -8.94 -6.87
CA VAL A 173 9.57 -9.15 -5.81
C VAL A 173 9.85 -10.44 -5.04
N GLY A 174 10.16 -11.52 -5.76
CA GLY A 174 10.38 -12.83 -5.14
C GLY A 174 10.57 -13.96 -6.14
N GLN A 175 10.58 -15.19 -5.62
CA GLN A 175 10.54 -16.38 -6.47
C GLN A 175 9.17 -16.47 -7.12
N TYR A 176 9.10 -16.76 -8.42
CA TYR A 176 7.83 -16.78 -9.12
C TYR A 176 7.64 -18.06 -9.93
N SER A 177 6.38 -18.42 -10.09
CA SER A 177 5.91 -19.39 -11.07
C SER A 177 4.87 -18.73 -11.96
N ASP A 178 4.79 -19.16 -13.21
CA ASP A 178 3.86 -18.59 -14.17
C ASP A 178 3.07 -19.70 -14.86
N SER A 179 1.82 -19.38 -15.19
CA SER A 179 0.94 -20.24 -15.97
C SER A 179 0.09 -19.40 -16.91
N THR A 180 -0.42 -20.02 -17.96
CA THR A 180 -1.37 -19.38 -18.88
C THR A 180 -2.62 -20.22 -18.96
N GLN A 181 -3.77 -19.63 -18.66
CA GLN A 181 -5.08 -20.25 -18.82
C GLN A 181 -5.98 -19.29 -19.58
N ASN A 182 -6.71 -19.78 -20.59
CA ASN A 182 -7.69 -18.97 -21.34
C ASN A 182 -7.15 -17.65 -21.93
N SER A 183 -5.89 -17.62 -22.38
CA SER A 183 -5.19 -16.40 -22.85
C SER A 183 -4.96 -15.33 -21.78
N SER A 184 -5.03 -15.72 -20.51
CA SER A 184 -4.69 -14.93 -19.34
C SER A 184 -3.43 -15.47 -18.70
N LEU A 185 -2.49 -14.58 -18.42
CA LEU A 185 -1.31 -14.85 -17.62
C LEU A 185 -1.71 -14.86 -16.15
N ARG A 186 -1.28 -15.90 -15.45
CA ARG A 186 -1.24 -15.96 -14.00
C ARG A 186 0.20 -16.09 -13.54
N VAL A 187 0.60 -15.26 -12.58
CA VAL A 187 1.91 -15.30 -11.93
C VAL A 187 1.67 -15.43 -10.43
N ASP A 188 2.22 -16.47 -9.83
CA ASP A 188 2.22 -16.65 -8.37
C ASP A 188 3.66 -16.43 -7.88
N ILE A 189 3.83 -15.48 -6.96
CA ILE A 189 5.11 -15.02 -6.43
C ILE A 189 5.17 -15.34 -4.92
N GLU A 190 6.24 -16.00 -4.51
CA GLU A 190 6.61 -16.19 -3.12
C GLU A 190 7.54 -15.05 -2.69
N CYS A 191 6.97 -14.07 -1.97
CA CYS A 191 7.69 -12.89 -1.49
C CYS A 191 8.17 -13.10 -0.06
N LEU A 192 9.48 -13.12 0.17
CA LEU A 192 10.05 -13.35 1.49
C LEU A 192 10.31 -12.02 2.20
N VAL A 193 9.71 -11.80 3.37
CA VAL A 193 9.85 -10.54 4.14
C VAL A 193 10.27 -10.81 5.57
N ASP A 194 10.76 -9.77 6.26
CA ASP A 194 11.10 -9.87 7.68
C ASP A 194 9.84 -10.03 8.55
N ASN A 195 9.93 -10.89 9.56
CA ASN A 195 8.82 -11.11 10.47
C ASN A 195 8.63 -9.90 11.40
N PRO A 196 7.47 -9.22 11.38
CA PRO A 196 7.22 -8.09 12.26
C PRO A 196 7.19 -8.46 13.75
N ALA A 197 7.05 -9.74 14.11
CA ALA A 197 7.10 -10.19 15.51
C ALA A 197 8.51 -10.10 16.14
N ASP A 198 9.54 -9.86 15.33
CA ASP A 198 10.92 -9.68 15.79
C ASP A 198 11.28 -8.19 16.01
N GLN A 199 10.35 -7.24 15.79
CA GLN A 199 10.53 -5.79 15.98
C GLN A 199 9.83 -5.25 17.24
#